data_AF-X0RGQ3-F1
#
_entry.id   AF-X0RGQ3-F1
#
_cell.length_a   1.000
_cell.length_b   1.000
_cell.length_c   1.000
_cell.angle_alpha   90.00
_cell.angle_beta   90.00
_cell.angle_gamma   90.00
#
_symmetry.space_group_name_H-M   'P 1'
#
loop_
_entity.id
_entity.type
_entity.pdbx_description
1 polymer ?
#
loop_
_entity_poly.entity_id
_entity_poly.type
_entity_poly.pdbx_seq_one_letter_code
_entity_poly.pdbx_strand_id
1 'polypeptide(L)'
;MLTDFPALMTLADRVHSDQDMSPLDASFFYPAGIDKVLHFAGKDRDIQDFYKFLDQANSANIQNLLLLTGDKLKNHVDEDSYLKRTRYLESVNAVMTAKQHGGFNIGVAFNPFKYNEAEHDAQYFKLHKKIHAGADFIITQLAMTLTP
;
A
#
# COMPACT_ATOMS: atom_id res chain seq x y z
N MET A 1 26.67 10.35 20.86
CA MET A 1 26.15 10.87 19.59
C MET A 1 25.23 9.81 19.02
N LEU A 2 23.92 9.89 19.30
CA LEU A 2 22.92 9.18 18.50
C LEU A 2 22.66 10.06 17.28
N THR A 3 23.23 9.70 16.14
CA THR A 3 22.97 10.38 14.86
C THR A 3 21.57 10.01 14.36
N ASP A 4 20.90 10.99 13.77
CA ASP A 4 19.56 10.99 13.16
C ASP A 4 19.34 9.92 12.08
N PHE A 5 19.39 8.63 12.42
CA PHE A 5 19.03 7.58 11.49
C PHE A 5 17.51 7.33 11.56
N PRO A 6 16.77 7.52 10.46
CA PRO A 6 15.36 7.15 10.43
C PRO A 6 15.24 5.65 10.71
N ALA A 7 14.27 5.26 11.54
CA ALA A 7 14.01 3.85 11.83
C ALA A 7 13.72 3.04 10.55
N LEU A 8 13.14 3.69 9.53
CA LEU A 8 12.81 3.14 8.23
C LEU A 8 12.52 4.27 7.24
N MET A 9 12.72 4.01 5.95
CA MET A 9 12.34 4.88 4.85
C MET A 9 11.13 4.29 4.11
N THR A 10 10.09 5.09 3.87
CA THR A 10 8.93 4.66 3.08
C THR A 10 9.03 5.20 1.66
N LEU A 11 8.70 4.36 0.67
CA LEU A 11 8.74 4.71 -0.74
C LEU A 11 7.33 4.53 -1.31
N ALA A 12 6.72 5.66 -1.68
CA ALA A 12 5.35 5.70 -2.17
C ALA A 12 5.24 5.11 -3.58
N ASP A 13 4.11 4.46 -3.84
CA ASP A 13 3.82 3.88 -5.14
C ASP A 13 3.19 4.93 -6.04
N ARG A 14 3.74 5.06 -7.26
CA ARG A 14 3.26 5.81 -8.43
C ARG A 14 2.06 6.74 -8.17
N VAL A 15 2.35 7.88 -7.57
CA VAL A 15 1.32 8.79 -7.03
C VAL A 15 0.63 9.61 -8.12
N HIS A 16 1.32 9.94 -9.21
CA HIS A 16 0.82 10.82 -10.26
C HIS A 16 0.50 10.09 -11.58
N SER A 17 1.29 9.09 -11.93
CA SER A 17 1.15 8.35 -13.19
C SER A 17 1.70 6.93 -13.08
N ASP A 18 1.15 6.00 -13.87
CA ASP A 18 1.70 4.64 -14.02
C ASP A 18 3.14 4.62 -14.59
N GLN A 19 3.57 5.75 -15.16
CA GLN A 19 4.91 5.97 -15.68
C GLN A 19 5.89 6.50 -14.62
N ASP A 20 5.40 6.82 -13.42
CA ASP A 20 6.28 7.21 -12.32
C ASP A 20 7.20 6.04 -11.96
N MET A 21 8.38 6.39 -11.45
CA MET A 21 9.34 5.43 -10.94
C MET A 21 8.66 4.53 -9.90
N SER A 22 8.85 3.20 -10.03
CA SER A 22 8.30 2.28 -9.04
C SER A 22 9.02 2.44 -7.69
N PRO A 23 8.37 2.14 -6.56
CA PRO A 23 9.02 2.21 -5.26
C PRO A 23 10.21 1.23 -5.16
N LEU A 24 10.18 0.12 -5.90
CA LEU A 24 11.32 -0.79 -6.00
C LEU A 24 12.49 -0.15 -6.74
N ASP A 25 12.25 0.49 -7.90
CA ASP A 25 13.32 1.18 -8.63
C ASP A 25 13.90 2.33 -7.81
N ALA A 26 13.02 3.10 -7.14
CA ALA A 26 13.42 4.17 -6.23
C ALA A 26 14.30 3.66 -5.08
N SER A 27 14.05 2.43 -4.61
CA SER A 27 14.79 1.83 -3.49
C SER A 27 16.29 1.71 -3.74
N PHE A 28 16.71 1.54 -5.00
CA PHE A 28 18.12 1.39 -5.36
C PHE A 28 18.92 2.70 -5.28
N PHE A 29 18.26 3.86 -5.23
CA PHE A 29 18.91 5.15 -5.06
C PHE A 29 19.26 5.48 -3.61
N TYR A 30 18.83 4.64 -2.66
CA TYR A 30 19.06 4.85 -1.24
C TYR A 30 19.99 3.79 -0.65
N PRO A 31 20.75 4.10 0.43
CA PRO A 31 21.68 3.17 1.04
C PRO A 31 21.04 1.82 1.40
N ALA A 32 21.76 0.73 1.16
CA ALA A 32 21.29 -0.62 1.47
C ALA A 32 21.04 -0.85 2.97
N GLY A 33 21.80 -0.16 3.84
CA GLY A 33 21.70 -0.29 5.31
C GLY A 33 20.52 0.44 5.95
N ILE A 34 19.68 1.14 5.18
CA ILE A 34 18.42 1.72 5.67
C ILE A 34 17.29 0.78 5.28
N ASP A 35 16.53 0.31 6.26
CA ASP A 35 15.33 -0.49 6.03
C ASP A 35 14.28 0.31 5.28
N LYS A 36 13.65 -0.35 4.31
CA LYS A 36 12.70 0.29 3.38
C LYS A 36 11.33 -0.36 3.49
N VAL A 37 10.30 0.46 3.46
CA VAL A 37 8.90 0.04 3.30
C VAL A 37 8.44 0.44 1.92
N LEU A 38 8.25 -0.53 1.03
CA LEU A 38 7.75 -0.27 -0.31
C LEU A 38 6.23 -0.29 -0.31
N HIS A 39 5.61 0.75 -0.87
CA HIS A 39 4.17 0.76 -1.05
C HIS A 39 3.80 -0.07 -2.29
N PHE A 40 2.65 -0.72 -2.26
CA PHE A 40 2.04 -1.30 -3.45
C PHE A 40 0.56 -0.91 -3.49
N ALA A 41 0.15 -0.18 -4.52
CA ALA A 41 -1.23 0.19 -4.77
C ALA A 41 -1.84 -0.75 -5.81
N GLY A 42 -2.95 -1.40 -5.46
CA GLY A 42 -3.64 -2.35 -6.33
C GLY A 42 -4.43 -1.72 -7.48
N LYS A 43 -4.46 -0.40 -7.61
CA LYS A 43 -5.14 0.32 -8.69
C LYS A 43 -4.52 -0.04 -10.04
N ASP A 44 -5.36 -0.41 -11.00
CA ASP A 44 -4.95 -0.82 -12.36
C ASP A 44 -3.98 -2.02 -12.39
N ARG A 45 -3.95 -2.81 -11.31
CA ARG A 45 -3.07 -3.95 -11.12
C ARG A 45 -3.89 -5.18 -10.78
N ASP A 46 -3.45 -6.34 -11.26
CA ASP A 46 -4.03 -7.61 -10.87
C ASP A 46 -3.06 -8.47 -10.05
N ILE A 47 -3.50 -9.70 -9.75
CA ILE A 47 -2.76 -10.60 -8.87
C ILE A 47 -1.41 -11.02 -9.48
N GLN A 48 -1.29 -11.09 -10.80
CA GLN A 48 -0.04 -11.48 -11.47
C GLN A 48 0.99 -10.35 -11.36
N ASP A 49 0.55 -9.10 -11.51
CA ASP A 49 1.41 -7.94 -11.26
C ASP A 49 1.94 -7.93 -9.83
N PHE A 50 1.09 -8.34 -8.88
CA PHE A 50 1.48 -8.41 -7.48
C PHE A 50 2.48 -9.53 -7.19
N TYR A 51 2.27 -10.75 -7.72
CA TYR A 51 3.26 -11.83 -7.58
C TYR A 51 4.63 -11.43 -8.15
N LYS A 52 4.63 -10.83 -9.35
CA LYS A 52 5.87 -10.31 -9.95
C LYS A 52 6.56 -9.30 -9.03
N PHE A 53 5.80 -8.39 -8.43
CA PHE A 53 6.34 -7.44 -7.47
C PHE A 53 6.93 -8.12 -6.23
N LEU A 54 6.26 -9.13 -5.66
CA LEU A 54 6.75 -9.89 -4.51
C LEU A 54 8.08 -10.59 -4.83
N ASP A 55 8.18 -11.26 -5.98
CA ASP A 55 9.41 -11.93 -6.41
C ASP A 55 10.58 -10.94 -6.55
N GLN A 56 10.31 -9.78 -7.16
CA GLN A 56 11.31 -8.74 -7.34
C GLN A 56 11.75 -8.10 -6.02
N ALA A 57 10.80 -7.80 -5.13
CA ALA A 57 11.08 -7.24 -3.81
C ALA A 57 11.89 -8.22 -2.95
N ASN A 58 11.52 -9.50 -2.95
CA ASN A 58 12.26 -10.55 -2.24
C ASN A 58 13.69 -10.68 -2.79
N SER A 59 13.86 -10.67 -4.11
CA SER A 59 15.18 -10.71 -4.76
C SER A 59 16.05 -9.49 -4.44
N ALA A 60 15.42 -8.34 -4.17
CA ALA A 60 16.09 -7.11 -3.73
C ALA A 60 16.30 -7.05 -2.20
N ASN A 61 16.03 -8.14 -1.47
CA ASN A 61 16.10 -8.22 0.00
C ASN A 61 15.25 -7.15 0.71
N ILE A 62 14.11 -6.79 0.12
CA ILE A 62 13.10 -5.94 0.75
C ILE A 62 12.23 -6.81 1.65
N GLN A 63 12.06 -6.41 2.90
CA GLN A 63 11.30 -7.18 3.89
C GLN A 63 10.02 -6.50 4.34
N ASN A 64 9.82 -5.21 4.04
CA ASN A 64 8.66 -4.47 4.55
C ASN A 64 7.84 -3.90 3.39
N LEU A 65 6.54 -4.19 3.40
CA LEU A 65 5.60 -3.74 2.36
C LEU A 65 4.44 -2.99 3.01
N LEU A 66 3.93 -1.95 2.35
CA LEU A 66 2.67 -1.29 2.72
C LEU A 66 1.65 -1.52 1.59
N LEU A 67 0.61 -2.32 1.88
CA LEU A 67 -0.36 -2.73 0.86
C LEU A 67 -1.59 -1.82 0.87
N LEU A 68 -1.92 -1.27 -0.29
CA LEU A 68 -2.95 -0.26 -0.52
C LEU A 68 -3.90 -0.74 -1.63
N THR A 69 -5.19 -0.43 -1.50
CA THR A 69 -6.15 -0.65 -2.61
C THR A 69 -5.90 0.35 -3.75
N GLY A 70 -5.43 1.57 -3.42
CA GLY A 70 -5.30 2.69 -4.36
C GLY A 70 -6.57 3.56 -4.45
N ASP A 71 -6.44 4.74 -5.07
CA ASP A 71 -7.55 5.70 -5.19
C ASP A 71 -8.46 5.39 -6.39
N LYS A 72 -9.77 5.49 -6.18
CA LYS A 72 -10.77 5.41 -7.26
C LYS A 72 -10.56 6.59 -8.23
N LEU A 73 -10.39 6.29 -9.52
CA LEU A 73 -10.33 7.32 -10.57
C LEU A 73 -11.59 8.20 -10.50
N LYS A 74 -11.43 9.52 -10.36
CA LYS A 74 -12.53 10.49 -10.33
C LYS A 74 -13.01 10.94 -11.71
N ASN A 75 -12.35 10.50 -12.79
CA ASN A 75 -12.68 10.92 -14.14
C ASN A 75 -13.48 9.83 -14.86
N HIS A 76 -14.80 9.80 -14.62
CA HIS A 76 -15.72 9.35 -15.65
C HIS A 76 -15.89 10.52 -16.62
N VAL A 77 -15.05 10.57 -17.65
CA VAL A 77 -15.41 11.33 -18.86
C VAL A 77 -16.34 10.42 -19.63
N ASP A 78 -17.60 10.82 -19.72
CA ASP A 78 -18.58 10.24 -20.63
C ASP A 78 -18.05 10.33 -22.06
N GLU A 79 -17.44 9.26 -22.56
CA GLU A 79 -17.26 8.99 -23.98
C GLU A 79 -16.74 7.54 -24.15
N ASP A 80 -17.65 6.64 -24.54
CA ASP A 80 -17.41 5.36 -25.23
C ASP A 80 -16.37 4.36 -24.68
N SER A 81 -16.48 3.94 -23.40
CA SER A 81 -15.71 2.75 -22.95
C SER A 81 -16.48 1.80 -22.02
N TYR A 82 -17.51 1.14 -22.55
CA TYR A 82 -18.13 -0.05 -21.94
C TYR A 82 -17.18 -1.26 -21.78
N LEU A 83 -15.87 -1.13 -22.08
CA LEU A 83 -14.93 -2.26 -22.19
C LEU A 83 -13.71 -2.23 -21.26
N LYS A 84 -13.49 -1.20 -20.44
CA LYS A 84 -12.39 -1.24 -19.44
C LYS A 84 -12.95 -1.15 -18.02
N ARG A 85 -13.37 -2.30 -17.47
CA ARG A 85 -13.42 -2.45 -16.01
C ARG A 85 -11.99 -2.28 -15.48
N THR A 86 -11.69 -1.12 -14.91
CA THR A 86 -10.48 -0.86 -14.14
C THR A 86 -10.32 -1.98 -13.10
N ARG A 87 -9.21 -2.72 -13.17
CA ARG A 87 -8.91 -3.80 -12.23
C ARG A 87 -8.37 -3.18 -10.94
N TYR A 88 -8.82 -3.70 -9.79
CA TYR A 88 -8.29 -3.30 -8.49
C TYR A 88 -7.95 -4.56 -7.71
N LEU A 89 -6.69 -4.71 -7.34
CA LEU A 89 -6.31 -5.65 -6.30
C LEU A 89 -6.62 -5.04 -4.93
N GLU A 90 -7.67 -5.51 -4.29
CA GLU A 90 -8.04 -5.05 -2.95
C GLU A 90 -6.96 -5.36 -1.92
N SER A 91 -6.69 -4.40 -1.03
CA SER A 91 -5.64 -4.52 -0.01
C SER A 91 -5.77 -5.74 0.89
N VAL A 92 -6.99 -6.20 1.23
CA VAL A 92 -7.18 -7.44 2.02
C VAL A 92 -6.68 -8.66 1.24
N ASN A 93 -6.98 -8.74 -0.06
CA ASN A 93 -6.51 -9.83 -0.91
C ASN A 93 -4.98 -9.78 -1.07
N ALA A 94 -4.43 -8.58 -1.27
CA ALA A 94 -2.98 -8.39 -1.32
C ALA A 94 -2.30 -8.86 -0.02
N VAL A 95 -2.87 -8.56 1.16
CA VAL A 95 -2.33 -9.04 2.44
C VAL A 95 -2.33 -10.57 2.48
N MET A 96 -3.45 -11.23 2.18
CA MET A 96 -3.52 -12.69 2.19
C MET A 96 -2.49 -13.32 1.25
N THR A 97 -2.37 -12.79 0.03
CA THR A 97 -1.40 -13.27 -0.95
C THR A 97 0.04 -13.07 -0.50
N ALA A 98 0.38 -11.90 0.06
CA ALA A 98 1.73 -11.65 0.55
C ALA A 98 2.10 -12.54 1.76
N LYS A 99 1.14 -12.80 2.66
CA LYS A 99 1.35 -13.73 3.77
C LYS A 99 1.51 -15.17 3.31
N GLN A 100 0.78 -15.59 2.27
CA GLN A 100 0.96 -16.90 1.64
C GLN A 100 2.31 -17.03 0.94
N HIS A 101 2.78 -15.98 0.28
CA HIS A 101 4.11 -15.94 -0.33
C HIS A 101 5.21 -16.02 0.74
N GLY A 102 5.03 -15.32 1.87
CA GLY A 102 5.98 -15.30 2.98
C GLY A 102 7.17 -14.37 2.75
N GLY A 103 7.97 -14.16 3.80
CA GLY A 103 9.21 -13.36 3.75
C GLY A 103 9.05 -11.85 3.98
N PHE A 104 7.83 -11.37 4.26
CA PHE A 104 7.56 -9.94 4.41
C PHE A 104 6.81 -9.60 5.70
N ASN A 105 7.13 -8.43 6.26
CA ASN A 105 6.32 -7.70 7.23
C ASN A 105 5.31 -6.84 6.48
N ILE A 106 4.03 -7.08 6.71
CA ILE A 106 2.94 -6.49 5.93
C ILE A 106 2.26 -5.36 6.70
N GLY A 107 2.45 -4.16 6.20
CA GLY A 107 1.75 -2.96 6.62
C GLY A 107 0.44 -2.76 5.90
N VAL A 108 -0.52 -2.16 6.58
CA VAL A 108 -1.76 -1.67 5.95
C VAL A 108 -2.08 -0.23 6.34
N ALA A 109 -2.67 0.51 5.39
CA ALA A 109 -3.18 1.85 5.67
C ALA A 109 -4.54 1.80 6.38
N PHE A 110 -4.69 2.70 7.36
CA PHE A 110 -5.93 2.94 8.10
C PHE A 110 -6.21 4.45 8.13
N ASN A 111 -7.45 4.85 7.87
CA ASN A 111 -7.87 6.25 8.02
C ASN A 111 -8.94 6.31 9.12
N PRO A 112 -8.57 6.75 10.35
CA PRO A 112 -9.52 6.90 11.46
C PRO A 112 -10.40 8.14 11.33
N PHE A 113 -10.07 9.08 10.43
CA PHE A 113 -10.74 10.36 10.31
C PHE A 113 -11.80 10.31 9.20
N LYS A 114 -12.98 9.85 9.57
CA LYS A 114 -14.21 9.96 8.78
C LYS A 114 -15.27 10.67 9.61
N TYR A 115 -15.84 11.74 9.06
CA TYR A 115 -16.76 12.63 9.79
C TYR A 115 -18.16 12.05 9.99
N ASN A 116 -18.54 11.05 9.18
CA ASN A 116 -19.81 10.34 9.32
C ASN A 116 -19.57 9.02 10.08
N GLU A 117 -20.40 8.75 11.10
CA GLU A 117 -20.34 7.55 11.94
C GLU A 117 -20.34 6.25 11.11
N ALA A 118 -21.20 6.16 10.09
CA ALA A 118 -21.24 5.00 9.21
C ALA A 118 -19.96 4.81 8.38
N GLU A 119 -19.31 5.91 7.97
CA GLU A 119 -18.04 5.84 7.25
C GLU A 119 -16.88 5.49 8.19
N HIS A 120 -16.95 5.94 9.44
CA HIS A 120 -16.00 5.57 10.49
C HIS A 120 -16.05 4.06 10.77
N ASP A 121 -17.23 3.51 11.03
CA ASP A 121 -17.41 2.08 11.30
C ASP A 121 -16.95 1.20 10.12
N ALA A 122 -17.23 1.65 8.89
CA ALA A 122 -16.75 0.96 7.70
C ALA A 122 -15.22 0.88 7.64
N GLN A 123 -14.50 1.89 8.13
CA GLN A 123 -13.03 1.91 8.15
C GLN A 123 -12.47 0.98 9.23
N TYR A 124 -13.08 0.93 10.42
CA TYR A 124 -12.70 -0.05 11.45
C TYR A 124 -13.00 -1.48 11.02
N PHE A 125 -14.13 -1.72 10.38
CA PHE A 125 -14.44 -3.04 9.83
C PHE A 125 -13.45 -3.48 8.74
N LYS A 126 -13.04 -2.56 7.86
CA LYS A 126 -11.98 -2.82 6.88
C LYS A 126 -10.64 -3.10 7.55
N LEU A 127 -10.29 -2.34 8.60
CA LEU A 127 -9.07 -2.58 9.37
C LEU A 127 -9.09 -3.97 10.01
N HIS A 128 -10.21 -4.34 10.64
CA HIS A 128 -10.40 -5.66 11.23
C HIS A 128 -10.16 -6.79 10.22
N LYS A 129 -10.72 -6.66 9.00
CA LYS A 129 -10.45 -7.62 7.91
C LYS A 129 -8.97 -7.72 7.53
N LYS A 130 -8.26 -6.59 7.50
CA LYS A 130 -6.83 -6.54 7.17
C LYS A 130 -5.98 -7.20 8.27
N ILE A 131 -6.30 -6.96 9.54
CA ILE A 131 -5.64 -7.61 10.67
C ILE A 131 -5.88 -9.13 10.61
N HIS A 132 -7.13 -9.56 10.39
CA HIS A 132 -7.46 -10.98 10.24
C HIS A 132 -6.79 -11.65 9.03
N ALA A 133 -6.52 -10.90 7.97
CA ALA A 133 -5.76 -11.38 6.82
C ALA A 133 -4.25 -11.55 7.13
N GLY A 134 -3.76 -11.01 8.25
CA GLY A 134 -2.39 -11.18 8.72
C GLY A 134 -1.50 -9.94 8.60
N ALA A 135 -2.06 -8.73 8.60
CA ALA A 135 -1.26 -7.51 8.68
C ALA A 135 -0.43 -7.46 9.98
N ASP A 136 0.85 -7.07 9.86
CA ASP A 136 1.82 -7.02 10.95
C ASP A 136 1.94 -5.62 11.57
N PHE A 137 1.66 -4.57 10.79
CA PHE A 137 1.63 -3.18 11.29
C PHE A 137 0.59 -2.32 10.57
N ILE A 138 0.28 -1.16 11.16
CA ILE A 138 -0.73 -0.22 10.67
C ILE A 138 -0.08 1.15 10.52
N ILE A 139 -0.30 1.82 9.39
CA ILE A 139 0.05 3.22 9.18
C ILE A 139 -1.24 4.03 9.06
N THR A 140 -1.39 5.05 9.91
CA THR A 140 -2.58 5.91 9.90
C THR A 140 -2.43 7.07 8.91
N GLN A 141 -3.52 7.41 8.23
CA GLN A 141 -3.60 8.66 7.46
C GLN A 141 -3.45 9.86 8.40
N LEU A 142 -2.74 10.90 7.95
CA LEU A 142 -2.57 12.15 8.70
C LEU A 142 -3.94 12.80 8.98
N ALA A 143 -4.13 13.24 10.23
CA ALA A 143 -5.12 14.26 10.58
C ALA A 143 -4.45 15.61 10.78
N MET A 144 -5.18 16.66 10.41
CA MET A 144 -4.82 18.04 10.69
C MET A 144 -5.16 18.46 12.13
N THR A 145 -5.87 17.63 12.90
CA THR A 145 -6.31 17.95 14.27
C THR A 145 -6.12 16.76 15.21
N LEU A 146 -5.39 16.98 16.32
CA LEU A 146 -5.34 16.08 17.47
C LEU A 146 -6.43 16.54 18.45
N THR A 147 -7.67 16.07 18.28
CA THR A 147 -8.68 16.21 19.34
C THR A 147 -9.12 14.82 19.81
N PRO A 148 -9.13 14.58 21.13
CA PRO A 148 -9.55 13.31 21.71
C PRO A 148 -11.05 13.03 21.50
#